data_AF-A0A380CUM7-F1
#
_entry.id   AF-A0A380CUM7-F1
#
_cell.length_a   1.000
_cell.length_b   1.000
_cell.length_c   1.000
_cell.angle_alpha   90.00
_cell.angle_beta   90.00
_cell.angle_gamma   90.00
#
_symmetry.space_group_name_H-M   'P 1'
#
loop_
_entity.id
_entity.type
_entity.pdbx_description
1 polymer ?
#
loop_
_entity_poly.entity_id
_entity_poly.type
_entity_poly.pdbx_seq_one_letter_code
_entity_poly.pdbx_strand_id
1 'polypeptide(L)'
;MKKLILSITGAALVLISCQNTSTTTTSEKNDSIAALAKKDSAGEFSNPDPAHNSQNALDWDGEYEGVLPCADCEGIKTNVILHKDNTYSLVSEYLGKKINL
;
A
#
# COMPACT_ATOMS: atom_id res chain seq x y z
N MET A 1 3.34 41.27 -40.08
CA MET A 1 3.88 41.32 -38.70
C MET A 1 2.73 41.60 -37.73
N LYS A 2 2.09 40.57 -37.19
CA LYS A 2 0.95 40.72 -36.28
C LYS A 2 1.47 40.47 -34.86
N LYS A 3 1.65 41.54 -34.09
CA LYS A 3 1.93 41.45 -32.65
C LYS A 3 0.62 41.10 -31.97
N LEU A 4 0.59 40.01 -31.22
CA LEU A 4 -0.51 39.69 -30.32
C LEU A 4 0.10 39.46 -28.93
N ILE A 5 0.08 40.51 -28.12
CA ILE A 5 0.36 40.45 -26.69
C ILE A 5 -0.99 40.27 -26.02
N LEU A 6 -1.20 39.17 -25.31
CA LEU A 6 -2.31 39.03 -24.37
C LEU A 6 -1.75 38.48 -23.05
N SER A 7 -1.49 39.42 -22.14
CA SER A 7 -1.23 39.20 -20.73
C SER A 7 -2.48 38.61 -20.08
N ILE A 8 -2.38 37.44 -19.45
CA ILE A 8 -3.38 36.92 -18.52
C ILE A 8 -2.69 36.76 -17.18
N THR A 9 -2.96 37.75 -16.32
CA THR A 9 -2.55 37.88 -14.93
C THR A 9 -3.18 36.76 -14.10
N GLY A 10 -2.45 36.35 -13.07
CA GLY A 10 -2.64 35.11 -12.34
C GLY A 10 -3.94 34.95 -11.56
N ALA A 11 -4.26 33.67 -11.31
CA ALA A 11 -4.95 33.23 -10.11
C ALA A 11 -4.08 32.11 -9.50
N ALA A 12 -3.31 32.46 -8.48
CA ALA A 12 -2.61 31.48 -7.66
C ALA A 12 -3.67 30.68 -6.89
N LEU A 13 -3.83 29.40 -7.21
CA LEU A 13 -4.62 28.47 -6.41
C LEU A 13 -3.83 28.18 -5.13
N VAL A 14 -4.32 28.74 -4.02
CA VAL A 14 -3.83 28.47 -2.68
C VAL A 14 -4.20 27.04 -2.32
N LEU A 15 -3.19 26.18 -2.11
CA LEU A 15 -3.38 24.86 -1.53
C LEU A 15 -3.56 25.01 -0.02
N ILE A 16 -4.78 24.83 0.45
CA ILE A 16 -5.13 24.70 1.87
C ILE A 16 -4.60 23.33 2.35
N SER A 17 -3.56 23.37 3.19
CA SER A 17 -3.02 22.19 3.89
C SER A 17 -3.86 21.92 5.14
N CYS A 18 -4.54 20.78 5.18
CA CYS A 18 -5.14 20.26 6.41
C CYS A 18 -4.07 19.51 7.21
N GLN A 19 -3.62 20.12 8.30
CA GLN A 19 -2.92 19.45 9.38
C GLN A 19 -3.95 19.15 10.49
N ASN A 20 -4.32 17.88 10.60
CA ASN A 20 -5.04 17.36 11.75
C ASN A 20 -3.98 16.66 12.62
N THR A 21 -3.43 17.46 13.54
CA THR A 21 -2.81 16.99 14.78
C THR A 21 -3.94 16.66 15.74
N SER A 22 -3.85 15.48 16.34
CA SER A 22 -4.73 14.99 17.40
C SER A 22 -4.85 16.00 18.55
N THR A 23 -6.08 16.37 18.90
CA THR A 23 -6.39 16.84 20.26
C THR A 23 -7.76 16.31 20.70
N THR A 24 -7.69 15.52 21.76
CA THR A 24 -8.73 14.99 22.63
C THR A 24 -9.67 16.06 23.18
N THR A 25 -10.98 15.77 23.20
CA THR A 25 -11.93 16.29 24.20
C THR A 25 -12.62 15.10 24.87
N THR A 26 -12.57 15.10 26.21
CA THR A 26 -12.93 14.04 27.15
C THR A 26 -14.36 14.19 27.70
N SER A 27 -14.86 13.07 28.25
CA SER A 27 -15.84 12.87 29.35
C SER A 27 -17.22 12.33 28.94
N GLU A 28 -17.81 11.31 29.55
CA GLU A 28 -17.44 10.27 30.54
C GLU A 28 -18.69 9.38 30.68
N LYS A 29 -18.60 8.05 30.88
CA LYS A 29 -18.74 7.44 32.21
C LYS A 29 -18.49 5.91 32.19
N ASN A 30 -17.77 5.50 33.24
CA ASN A 30 -17.30 4.21 33.78
C ASN A 30 -18.17 2.94 33.55
N ASP A 31 -17.59 1.73 33.46
CA ASP A 31 -17.15 0.94 34.62
C ASP A 31 -15.90 0.07 34.37
N SER A 32 -15.02 0.10 35.37
CA SER A 32 -13.74 -0.61 35.48
C SER A 32 -13.92 -2.04 35.97
N ILE A 33 -13.28 -3.05 35.36
CA ILE A 33 -12.72 -4.21 36.11
C ILE A 33 -11.40 -4.70 35.48
N ALA A 34 -10.42 -4.89 36.36
CA ALA A 34 -9.18 -5.68 36.28
C ALA A 34 -8.00 -5.12 35.47
N ALA A 35 -7.21 -4.30 36.18
CA ALA A 35 -5.77 -4.18 35.98
C ALA A 35 -5.09 -5.55 36.10
N LEU A 36 -4.75 -6.16 34.97
CA LEU A 36 -3.60 -7.04 34.89
C LEU A 36 -2.40 -6.14 34.58
N ALA A 37 -1.51 -6.02 35.54
CA ALA A 37 -0.24 -5.33 35.39
C ALA A 37 0.46 -5.88 34.15
N LYS A 38 0.37 -5.14 33.03
CA LYS A 38 1.21 -5.34 31.87
C LYS A 38 2.61 -5.00 32.37
N LYS A 39 3.36 -6.06 32.70
CA LYS A 39 4.80 -6.02 32.81
C LYS A 39 5.26 -5.63 31.41
N ASP A 40 5.27 -4.33 31.16
CA ASP A 40 6.04 -3.72 30.09
C ASP A 40 7.49 -4.02 30.46
N SER A 41 7.89 -5.23 30.10
CA SER A 41 9.27 -5.53 29.82
C SER A 41 9.67 -4.43 28.87
N ALA A 42 10.43 -3.46 29.38
CA ALA A 42 11.34 -2.67 28.58
C ALA A 42 12.32 -3.68 27.97
N GLY A 43 11.82 -4.45 27.01
CA GLY A 43 12.59 -5.26 26.10
C GLY A 43 13.32 -4.25 25.27
N GLU A 44 14.62 -4.18 25.52
CA GLU A 44 15.60 -3.62 24.62
C GLU A 44 15.15 -3.89 23.19
N PHE A 45 14.85 -2.80 22.45
CA PHE A 45 14.50 -2.87 21.03
C PHE A 45 15.81 -3.16 20.29
N SER A 46 16.36 -4.35 20.51
CA SER A 46 17.50 -4.86 19.76
C SER A 46 17.08 -4.91 18.30
N ASN A 47 17.87 -4.31 17.43
CA ASN A 47 17.67 -4.45 16.00
C ASN A 47 17.63 -5.97 15.69
N PRO A 48 16.52 -6.51 15.14
CA PRO A 48 16.45 -7.92 14.82
C PRO A 48 17.61 -8.29 13.89
N ASP A 49 18.16 -9.50 14.06
CA ASP A 49 19.20 -10.01 13.18
C ASP A 49 18.70 -9.91 11.73
N PRO A 50 19.41 -9.18 10.83
CA PRO A 50 19.02 -9.05 9.44
C PRO A 50 18.83 -10.39 8.71
N ALA A 51 19.44 -11.48 9.22
CA ALA A 51 19.27 -12.82 8.69
C ALA A 51 17.84 -13.37 8.87
N HIS A 52 17.07 -12.87 9.83
CA HIS A 52 15.71 -13.31 10.10
C HIS A 52 14.69 -12.57 9.23
N ASN A 53 14.54 -13.01 7.98
CA ASN A 53 13.54 -12.48 7.05
C ASN A 53 12.94 -13.60 6.16
N SER A 54 11.80 -13.31 5.52
CA SER A 54 11.09 -14.29 4.67
C SER A 54 11.90 -14.74 3.46
N GLN A 55 12.76 -13.88 2.90
CA GLN A 55 13.59 -14.20 1.75
C GLN A 55 14.61 -15.30 2.07
N ASN A 56 15.08 -15.37 3.33
CA ASN A 56 16.01 -16.40 3.81
C ASN A 56 15.30 -17.64 4.38
N ALA A 57 14.06 -17.50 4.87
CA ALA A 57 13.36 -18.55 5.61
C ALA A 57 12.43 -19.42 4.75
N LEU A 58 11.98 -18.91 3.61
CA LEU A 58 11.01 -19.58 2.74
C LEU A 58 11.69 -20.08 1.46
N ASP A 59 11.25 -21.24 0.97
CA ASP A 59 11.48 -21.67 -0.41
C ASP A 59 10.49 -20.93 -1.33
N TRP A 60 10.73 -19.64 -1.55
CA TRP A 60 9.80 -18.72 -2.22
C TRP A 60 9.88 -18.72 -3.75
N ASP A 61 10.91 -19.33 -4.34
CA ASP A 61 10.98 -19.47 -5.79
C ASP A 61 9.97 -20.50 -6.27
N GLY A 62 9.18 -20.14 -7.28
CA GLY A 62 8.06 -20.97 -7.70
C GLY A 62 7.06 -20.23 -8.57
N GLU A 63 6.00 -20.94 -8.95
CA GLU A 63 4.89 -20.46 -9.76
C GLU A 63 3.67 -20.21 -8.88
N TYR A 64 3.08 -19.03 -9.03
CA TYR A 64 1.93 -18.57 -8.26
C TYR A 64 0.82 -18.11 -9.21
N GLU A 65 -0.39 -18.63 -8.99
CA GLU A 65 -1.55 -18.31 -9.80
C GLU A 65 -2.66 -17.71 -8.94
N GLY A 66 -3.38 -16.73 -9.48
CA GLY A 66 -4.54 -16.14 -8.85
C GLY A 66 -5.36 -15.28 -9.81
N VAL A 67 -6.55 -14.87 -9.37
CA VAL A 67 -7.38 -13.90 -10.09
C VAL A 67 -7.45 -12.62 -9.27
N LEU A 68 -6.83 -11.56 -9.79
CA LEU A 68 -6.84 -10.24 -9.16
C LEU A 68 -8.11 -9.46 -9.52
N PRO A 69 -8.64 -8.60 -8.63
CA PRO A 69 -9.75 -7.71 -8.95
C PRO A 69 -9.45 -6.81 -10.14
N CYS A 70 -10.45 -6.59 -10.99
CA CYS A 70 -10.34 -5.74 -12.18
C CYS A 70 -11.34 -4.60 -12.11
N ALA A 71 -10.94 -3.40 -12.56
CA ALA A 71 -11.79 -2.21 -12.48
C ALA A 71 -12.99 -2.25 -13.45
N ASP A 72 -12.79 -2.83 -14.64
CA ASP A 72 -13.76 -2.81 -15.75
C ASP A 72 -13.86 -4.17 -16.47
N CYS A 73 -13.49 -5.25 -15.77
CA CYS A 73 -13.55 -6.61 -16.28
C CYS A 73 -13.85 -7.59 -15.14
N GLU A 74 -14.06 -8.87 -15.47
CA GLU A 74 -14.45 -9.86 -14.46
C GLU A 74 -13.31 -10.20 -13.49
N GLY A 75 -12.07 -10.06 -13.94
CA GLY A 75 -10.86 -10.31 -13.16
C GLY A 75 -9.62 -10.33 -14.06
N ILE A 76 -8.44 -10.29 -13.44
CA ILE A 76 -7.17 -10.50 -14.14
C ILE A 76 -6.62 -11.84 -13.67
N LYS A 77 -6.66 -12.86 -14.53
CA LYS A 77 -5.99 -14.12 -14.25
C LYS A 77 -4.48 -13.87 -14.37
N THR A 78 -3.77 -14.01 -13.26
CA THR A 78 -2.35 -13.69 -13.13
C THR A 78 -1.59 -14.95 -12.79
N ASN A 79 -0.52 -15.19 -13.53
CA ASN A 79 0.48 -16.20 -13.24
C ASN A 79 1.85 -15.49 -13.12
N VAL A 80 2.51 -15.67 -11.99
CA VAL A 80 3.86 -15.14 -11.73
C VAL A 80 4.81 -16.29 -11.38
N ILE A 81 5.94 -16.33 -12.06
CA ILE A 81 7.04 -17.23 -11.75
C ILE A 81 8.16 -16.40 -11.13
N LEU A 82 8.52 -16.70 -9.88
CA LEU A 82 9.62 -16.06 -9.15
C LEU A 82 10.88 -16.91 -9.27
N HIS A 83 11.99 -16.30 -9.69
CA HIS A 83 13.28 -16.97 -9.85
C HIS A 83 14.25 -16.59 -8.73
N LYS A 84 15.14 -17.52 -8.35
CA LYS A 84 16.14 -17.31 -7.29
C LYS A 84 17.11 -16.15 -7.53
N ASP A 85 17.31 -15.76 -8.79
CA ASP A 85 18.18 -14.64 -9.18
C ASP A 85 17.49 -13.27 -9.05
N ASN A 86 16.34 -13.21 -8.36
CA ASN A 86 15.49 -12.04 -8.17
C ASN A 86 14.86 -11.51 -9.46
N THR A 87 14.76 -12.33 -10.51
CA THR A 87 13.96 -12.04 -11.69
C THR A 87 12.57 -12.70 -11.60
N TYR A 88 11.65 -12.29 -12.46
CA TYR A 88 10.32 -12.90 -12.54
C TYR A 88 9.79 -12.94 -13.98
N SER A 89 8.90 -13.89 -14.25
CA SER A 89 8.05 -13.93 -15.43
C SER A 89 6.59 -13.68 -15.02
N LEU A 90 5.86 -12.87 -15.79
CA LEU A 90 4.48 -12.50 -15.48
C LEU A 90 3.58 -12.65 -16.71
N VAL A 91 2.47 -13.37 -16.53
CA VAL A 91 1.38 -13.46 -17.50
C VAL A 91 0.10 -12.95 -16.86
N SER A 92 -0.59 -12.06 -17.57
CA SER A 92 -1.87 -11.47 -17.14
C SER A 92 -2.89 -11.58 -18.25
N GLU A 93 -3.99 -12.26 -17.97
CA GLU A 93 -5.13 -12.42 -18.88
C GLU A 93 -6.34 -11.66 -18.31
N TYR A 94 -6.85 -10.70 -19.08
CA TYR A 94 -8.04 -9.94 -18.72
C TYR A 94 -9.30 -10.76 -19.04
N LEU A 95 -10.01 -11.20 -18.00
CA LEU A 95 -11.21 -12.02 -18.12
C LEU A 95 -12.43 -11.17 -18.48
N GLY A 96 -13.35 -11.73 -19.27
CA GLY A 96 -14.60 -11.07 -19.65
C GLY A 96 -14.45 -9.92 -20.67
N LYS A 97 -13.23 -9.54 -21.06
CA LYS A 97 -13.02 -8.60 -22.17
C LYS A 97 -13.15 -9.34 -23.50
N LYS A 98 -14.13 -8.95 -24.31
CA LYS A 98 -14.21 -9.39 -25.71
C LYS A 98 -13.10 -8.69 -26.49
N ILE A 99 -12.12 -9.44 -26.98
CA ILE A 99 -11.16 -8.92 -27.96
C ILE A 99 -11.93 -8.80 -29.28
N ASN A 100 -12.30 -7.57 -29.65
CA ASN A 100 -12.80 -7.33 -30.99
C ASN A 100 -11.58 -7.32 -31.92
N LEU A 101 -11.43 -8.39 -32.71
CA LEU A 101 -10.45 -8.52 -33.80
C LEU A 101 -10.94 -7.80 -35.05
#